data_AF-A0A450YVQ7-F1
#
_entry.id   AF-A0A450YVQ7-F1
#
_cell.length_a   1.000
_cell.length_b   1.000
_cell.length_c   1.000
_cell.angle_alpha   90.00
_cell.angle_beta   90.00
_cell.angle_gamma   90.00
#
_symmetry.space_group_name_H-M   'P 1'
#
loop_
_entity.id
_entity.type
_entity.pdbx_description
1 polymer ?
#
loop_
_entity_poly.entity_id
_entity_poly.type
_entity_poly.pdbx_seq_one_letter_code
_entity_poly.pdbx_strand_id
1 'polypeptide(L)'
;MDSGTLVEVVDGKSTEVLPPFWKRLKHGRAKVEAVVTDMASAYIEAVRENLPEAALVFDHCHIIRLYDEKLTELRRAIAKEAGILEESSLKAPVGS
;
A
#
# COMPACT_ATOMS: atom_id res chain seq x y z
N MET A 1 -16.65 14.94 -13.08
CA MET A 1 -15.43 14.87 -13.89
C MET A 1 -15.38 13.45 -14.42
N ASP A 2 -15.79 13.27 -15.67
CA ASP A 2 -15.84 11.96 -16.34
C ASP A 2 -14.71 11.90 -17.37
N SER A 3 -13.56 11.36 -16.99
CA SER A 3 -12.65 10.67 -17.91
C SER A 3 -11.47 10.11 -17.13
N GLY A 4 -11.55 8.84 -16.74
CA GLY A 4 -10.37 8.08 -16.36
C GLY A 4 -9.51 7.86 -17.60
N THR A 5 -8.68 8.84 -17.95
CA THR A 5 -7.73 8.71 -19.06
C THR A 5 -6.47 8.05 -18.56
N LEU A 6 -6.20 6.85 -19.07
CA LEU A 6 -4.93 6.18 -18.86
C LEU A 6 -3.81 7.00 -19.53
N VAL A 7 -2.91 7.55 -18.74
CA VAL A 7 -1.83 8.44 -19.23
C VAL A 7 -0.61 7.64 -19.68
N GLU A 8 -0.27 6.56 -18.99
CA GLU A 8 0.87 5.72 -19.32
C GLU A 8 0.76 4.34 -18.67
N VAL A 9 1.23 3.31 -19.38
CA VAL A 9 1.54 2.00 -18.83
C VAL A 9 3.01 1.76 -19.15
N VAL A 10 3.81 1.47 -18.12
CA VAL A 10 5.23 1.18 -18.28
C VAL A 10 5.48 -0.26 -17.85
N ASP A 11 6.27 -1.00 -18.62
CA ASP A 11 6.65 -2.36 -18.28
C ASP A 11 7.85 -2.32 -17.32
N GLY A 12 7.67 -2.87 -16.12
CA GLY A 12 8.65 -2.82 -15.03
C GLY A 12 8.03 -2.42 -13.69
N LYS A 13 8.55 -2.99 -12.60
CA LYS A 13 8.09 -2.72 -11.22
C LYS A 13 8.95 -1.70 -10.46
N SER A 14 10.00 -1.18 -11.09
CA SER A 14 10.97 -0.28 -10.47
C SER A 14 10.69 1.18 -10.83
N THR A 15 10.97 2.10 -9.92
CA THR A 15 10.88 3.55 -10.15
C THR A 15 11.86 4.05 -11.21
N GLU A 16 12.84 3.22 -11.59
CA GLU A 16 13.80 3.48 -12.68
C GLU A 16 13.15 3.69 -14.05
N VAL A 17 11.90 3.24 -14.23
CA VAL A 17 11.17 3.40 -15.51
C VAL A 17 10.40 4.73 -15.61
N LEU A 18 10.34 5.51 -14.52
CA LEU A 18 9.59 6.76 -14.43
C LEU A 18 10.27 8.03 -15.02
N PRO A 19 11.60 8.12 -15.23
CA PRO A 19 12.21 9.34 -15.78
C PRO A 19 11.60 9.83 -17.11
N PRO A 20 11.27 8.97 -18.09
CA PRO A 20 10.60 9.40 -19.32
C PRO A 20 9.21 10.01 -19.08
N PHE A 21 8.43 9.47 -18.13
CA PHE A 21 7.12 9.99 -17.74
C PHE A 21 7.23 11.44 -17.26
N TRP A 22 8.12 11.68 -16.28
CA TRP A 22 8.31 13.01 -15.68
C TRP A 22 8.73 14.05 -16.72
N LYS A 23 9.59 13.66 -17.66
CA LYS A 23 10.01 14.54 -18.76
C LYS A 23 8.83 14.97 -19.62
N ARG A 24 7.93 14.05 -19.97
CA ARG A 24 6.74 14.37 -20.78
C ARG A 24 5.73 15.21 -20.00
N LEU A 25 5.51 14.90 -18.71
CA LEU A 25 4.61 15.65 -17.84
C LEU A 25 5.05 17.12 -17.69
N LYS A 26 6.36 17.36 -17.48
CA LYS A 26 6.95 18.71 -17.43
C LYS A 26 6.79 19.46 -18.75
N HIS A 27 6.96 18.77 -19.88
CA HIS A 27 6.80 19.38 -21.21
C HIS A 27 5.36 19.82 -21.48
N GLY A 28 4.38 19.07 -20.97
CA GLY A 28 2.96 19.40 -21.06
C GLY A 28 2.51 20.59 -20.21
N ARG A 29 3.38 21.15 -19.37
CA ARG A 29 3.08 22.25 -18.41
C ARG A 29 1.81 21.98 -17.58
N ALA A 30 1.54 20.70 -17.30
CA ALA A 30 0.39 20.31 -16.52
C ALA A 30 0.53 20.83 -15.09
N LYS A 31 -0.50 21.53 -14.60
CA LYS A 31 -0.57 21.94 -13.20
C LYS A 31 -1.17 20.79 -12.39
N VAL A 32 -0.32 19.97 -11.80
CA VAL A 32 -0.75 18.82 -10.99
C VAL A 32 -1.00 19.28 -9.56
N GLU A 33 -2.24 19.18 -9.12
CA GLU A 33 -2.65 19.60 -7.77
C GLU A 33 -2.45 18.50 -6.73
N ALA A 34 -2.68 17.24 -7.12
CA ALA A 34 -2.54 16.09 -6.25
C ALA A 34 -2.05 14.86 -7.03
N VAL A 35 -1.34 13.98 -6.33
CA VAL A 35 -0.89 12.68 -6.83
C VAL A 35 -1.26 11.62 -5.81
N VAL A 36 -1.89 10.54 -6.28
CA VAL A 36 -2.21 9.37 -5.47
C VAL A 36 -1.18 8.29 -5.75
N THR A 37 -0.47 7.78 -4.73
CA THR A 37 0.52 6.70 -4.88
C THR A 37 0.39 5.63 -3.81
N ASP A 38 1.02 4.48 -4.05
CA ASP A 38 1.35 3.52 -3.00
C ASP A 38 2.26 4.15 -1.92
N MET A 39 2.32 3.53 -0.74
CA MET A 39 3.09 4.00 0.42
C MET A 39 4.59 3.65 0.34
N ALA A 40 5.06 2.96 -0.70
CA ALA A 40 6.48 2.64 -0.87
C ALA A 40 7.33 3.90 -1.06
N SER A 41 8.44 3.96 -0.32
CA SER A 41 9.34 5.13 -0.26
C SER A 41 9.80 5.61 -1.63
N ALA A 42 10.08 4.68 -2.55
CA ALA A 42 10.53 5.01 -3.89
C ALA A 42 9.51 5.86 -4.68
N TYR A 43 8.20 5.61 -4.52
CA TYR A 43 7.17 6.42 -5.17
C TYR A 43 6.99 7.77 -4.50
N ILE A 44 7.07 7.80 -3.16
CA ILE A 44 7.03 9.04 -2.38
C ILE A 44 8.16 9.96 -2.83
N GLU A 45 9.39 9.45 -2.88
CA GLU A 45 10.57 10.19 -3.34
C GLU A 45 10.40 10.68 -4.78
N ALA A 46 10.01 9.79 -5.70
CA ALA A 46 9.82 10.14 -7.11
C ALA A 46 8.81 11.29 -7.31
N VAL A 47 7.70 11.29 -6.55
CA VAL A 47 6.72 12.39 -6.60
C VAL A 47 7.30 13.67 -5.99
N ARG A 48 7.95 13.59 -4.83
CA ARG A 48 8.49 14.77 -4.15
C ARG A 48 9.60 15.45 -4.95
N GLU A 49 10.42 14.69 -5.65
CA GLU A 49 11.47 15.22 -6.52
C GLU A 49 10.91 15.90 -7.78
N ASN A 50 9.81 15.41 -8.34
CA ASN A 50 9.29 15.88 -9.63
C ASN A 50 8.11 16.85 -9.53
N LEU A 51 7.33 16.76 -8.45
CA LEU A 51 6.12 17.55 -8.18
C LEU A 51 6.08 17.97 -6.70
N PRO A 52 7.03 18.81 -6.23
CA PRO A 52 7.14 19.17 -4.83
C PRO A 52 5.90 19.92 -4.29
N GLU A 53 5.19 20.64 -5.17
CA GLU A 53 4.00 21.43 -4.83
C GLU A 53 2.69 20.63 -4.84
N ALA A 54 2.69 19.41 -5.40
CA ALA A 54 1.49 18.59 -5.45
C ALA A 54 1.18 17.97 -4.08
N ALA A 55 -0.10 17.88 -3.75
CA ALA A 55 -0.56 17.13 -2.59
C ALA A 55 -0.29 15.63 -2.82
N LEU A 56 0.53 15.02 -1.97
CA LEU A 56 0.76 13.58 -1.99
C LEU A 56 -0.31 12.89 -1.16
N VAL A 57 -1.11 12.05 -1.82
CA VAL A 57 -2.19 11.28 -1.21
C VAL A 57 -1.85 9.80 -1.31
N PHE A 58 -2.07 9.04 -0.23
CA PHE A 58 -1.88 7.60 -0.29
C PHE A 58 -3.10 6.90 -0.89
N ASP A 59 -2.83 5.90 -1.71
CA ASP A 59 -3.85 5.12 -2.37
C ASP A 59 -4.69 4.33 -1.36
N HIS A 60 -5.99 4.62 -1.36
CA HIS A 60 -6.97 3.98 -0.51
C HIS A 60 -7.02 2.46 -0.69
N CYS A 61 -6.82 1.94 -1.92
CA CYS A 61 -6.89 0.50 -2.14
C CYS A 61 -5.71 -0.24 -1.50
N HIS A 62 -4.52 0.36 -1.51
CA HIS A 62 -3.34 -0.17 -0.84
C HIS A 62 -3.49 -0.14 0.69
N ILE A 63 -4.11 0.91 1.24
CA ILE A 63 -4.41 1.01 2.67
C ILE A 63 -5.40 -0.07 3.12
N ILE A 64 -6.51 -0.27 2.38
CA ILE A 64 -7.49 -1.30 2.71
C ILE A 64 -6.84 -2.69 2.68
N ARG A 65 -6.04 -2.98 1.64
CA ARG A 65 -5.36 -4.27 1.53
C ARG A 65 -4.43 -4.53 2.72
N LEU A 66 -3.63 -3.53 3.11
CA LEU A 66 -2.75 -3.64 4.27
C LEU A 66 -3.54 -3.87 5.58
N TYR A 67 -4.68 -3.18 5.73
CA TYR A 67 -5.55 -3.35 6.87
C TYR A 67 -6.10 -4.78 6.97
N ASP A 68 -6.63 -5.32 5.86
CA ASP A 68 -7.18 -6.67 5.81
C ASP A 68 -6.13 -7.75 6.07
N GLU A 69 -4.91 -7.56 5.56
CA GLU A 69 -3.77 -8.43 5.82
C GLU A 69 -3.46 -8.47 7.32
N LYS A 70 -3.35 -7.30 7.97
CA LYS A 70 -3.06 -7.21 9.41
C LYS A 70 -4.19 -7.72 10.28
N LEU A 71 -5.44 -7.48 9.90
CA LEU A 71 -6.59 -8.02 10.61
C LEU A 71 -6.62 -9.55 10.53
N THR A 72 -6.25 -10.11 9.38
CA THR A 72 -6.16 -11.56 9.18
C THR A 72 -5.05 -12.18 10.02
N GLU A 73 -3.87 -11.56 10.04
CA GLU A 73 -2.75 -11.98 10.90
C GLU A 73 -3.16 -11.99 12.38
N LEU A 74 -3.79 -10.92 12.85
CA LEU A 74 -4.26 -10.80 14.24
C LEU A 74 -5.29 -11.88 14.58
N ARG A 75 -6.29 -12.10 13.72
CA ARG A 75 -7.31 -13.15 13.92
C ARG A 75 -6.68 -14.53 14.04
N ARG A 76 -5.69 -14.84 13.20
CA ARG A 76 -4.96 -16.12 13.25
C ARG A 76 -4.15 -16.27 14.53
N ALA A 77 -3.50 -15.21 14.99
CA ALA A 77 -2.75 -15.22 16.25
C ALA A 77 -3.65 -15.52 17.44
N ILE A 78 -4.80 -14.83 17.54
CA ILE A 78 -5.79 -15.05 18.62
C ILE A 78 -6.36 -16.47 18.56
N ALA A 79 -6.75 -16.96 17.38
CA ALA A 79 -7.30 -18.32 17.24
C ALA A 79 -6.27 -19.40 17.63
N LYS A 80 -4.99 -19.19 17.28
CA LYS A 80 -3.91 -20.09 17.68
C LYS A 80 -3.73 -20.11 19.20
N GLU A 81 -3.73 -18.95 19.85
CA GLU A 81 -3.61 -18.84 21.31
C GLU A 81 -4.80 -19.51 22.02
N ALA A 82 -6.02 -19.27 21.56
CA ALA A 82 -7.22 -19.90 22.11
C ALA A 82 -7.17 -21.45 22.00
N GLY A 83 -6.76 -21.99 20.85
CA GLY A 83 -6.62 -23.44 20.68
C GLY A 83 -5.55 -24.06 21.59
N ILE A 84 -4.45 -23.35 21.86
CA ILE A 84 -3.42 -23.79 22.81
C ILE A 84 -3.96 -23.80 24.24
N LEU A 85 -4.77 -22.80 24.62
CA LEU A 85 -5.39 -22.72 25.94
C LEU A 85 -6.40 -23.86 26.16
N GLU A 86 -7.20 -24.21 25.14
CA GLU A 86 -8.11 -25.36 25.20
C GLU A 86 -7.36 -26.70 25.35
N GLU A 87 -6.28 -26.92 24.58
CA GLU A 87 -5.50 -28.16 24.67
C GLU A 87 -4.78 -28.30 26.03
N SER A 88 -4.24 -27.20 26.57
CA SER A 88 -3.60 -27.19 27.88
C SER A 88 -4.59 -27.41 29.04
N SER A 89 -5.83 -26.90 28.91
CA SER A 89 -6.90 -27.12 29.88
C SER A 89 -7.38 -28.58 29.90
N LEU A 90 -7.31 -29.29 28.77
CA LEU A 90 -7.67 -30.71 28.64
C LEU A 90 -6.60 -31.69 29.18
N LYS A 91 -5.36 -31.24 29.38
CA LYS A 91 -4.24 -32.05 29.89
C LYS A 91 -3.99 -31.94 31.40
N ALA A 92 -4.75 -31.11 32.12
CA ALA A 92 -4.64 -31.04 33.58
C ALA A 92 -5.10 -32.37 34.20
N PRO A 93 -4.28 -33.05 35.04
CA PRO A 93 -4.66 -34.33 35.61
C PRO A 93 -5.85 -34.13 36.54
N VAL A 94 -6.95 -34.84 36.26
CA VAL A 94 -8.02 -35.05 37.25
C VAL A 94 -7.38 -35.82 38.40
N GLY A 95 -7.09 -35.10 39.48
CA GLY A 95 -6.47 -35.64 40.68
C GLY A 95 -7.33 -36.76 41.27
N SER A 96 -6.68 -37.90 41.52
CA SER A 96 -7.12 -38.99 42.39
C SER A 96 -6.22 -39.04 43.61
#